data_AF-A0A382R590-F1
#
_entry.id   AF-A0A382R590-F1
#
_cell.length_a   1.000
_cell.length_b   1.000
_cell.length_c   1.000
_cell.angle_alpha   90.00
_cell.angle_beta   90.00
_cell.angle_gamma   90.00
#
_symmetry.space_group_name_H-M   'P 1'
#
loop_
_entity.id
_entity.type
_entity.pdbx_description
1 polymer ?
#
loop_
_entity_poly.entity_id
_entity_poly.type
_entity_poly.pdbx_seq_one_letter_code
_entity_poly.pdbx_strand_id
1 'polypeptide(L)'
;MTTTDSPILTGPAIRTLVDRMGEAADNFLACLTPDQKVKAFCLFSEEQRRTFWHYTPILRDGLPLEEMEFQQRRLAHKVVATGVSRTGYAAVSAIIGLESTLDMYEGWGTGKWQRNPGNYYMSVFGTPGSIEPWGWKFEGHHVSLNYTIVNGQIVSPTPTFFGANPADAALNGVRALRPIGNVEDLARDLVH
;
A
#
# COMPACT_ATOMS: atom_id res chain seq x y z
N MET A 1 -15.89 -8.05 -31.05
CA MET A 1 -15.41 -7.34 -29.84
C MET A 1 -13.91 -7.19 -29.98
N THR A 2 -13.45 -5.98 -30.25
CA THR A 2 -12.04 -5.65 -30.45
C THR A 2 -11.30 -5.77 -29.12
N THR A 3 -10.45 -6.77 -29.01
CA THR A 3 -9.42 -6.88 -27.97
C THR A 3 -8.43 -5.73 -28.18
N THR A 4 -8.55 -4.69 -27.36
CA THR A 4 -7.51 -3.66 -27.25
C THR A 4 -6.30 -4.30 -26.57
N ASP A 5 -5.29 -4.63 -27.37
CA ASP A 5 -3.91 -4.78 -26.91
C ASP A 5 -3.47 -3.43 -26.32
N SER A 6 -3.72 -3.23 -25.03
CA SER A 6 -3.02 -2.21 -24.27
C SER A 6 -1.59 -2.72 -24.07
N PRO A 7 -0.55 -2.01 -24.53
CA PRO A 7 0.82 -2.39 -24.24
C PRO A 7 1.03 -2.23 -22.74
N ILE A 8 0.99 -3.35 -22.02
CA ILE A 8 1.22 -3.40 -20.59
C ILE A 8 2.68 -3.02 -20.38
N LEU A 9 2.89 -1.76 -20.01
CA LEU A 9 4.10 -1.22 -19.41
C LEU A 9 5.25 -0.75 -20.34
N THR A 10 4.97 -0.04 -21.44
CA THR A 10 5.99 0.84 -22.07
C THR A 10 5.37 2.14 -22.60
N GLY A 11 6.19 3.19 -22.75
CA GLY A 11 5.81 4.42 -23.47
C GLY A 11 5.38 5.62 -22.60
N PRO A 12 4.81 6.68 -23.22
CA PRO A 12 4.46 7.93 -22.56
C PRO A 12 3.54 7.78 -21.34
N ALA A 13 2.65 6.79 -21.36
CA ALA A 13 1.72 6.52 -20.25
C ALA A 13 2.43 6.13 -18.94
N ILE A 14 3.56 5.40 -19.01
CA ILE A 14 4.37 5.10 -17.82
C ILE A 14 4.99 6.37 -17.26
N ARG A 15 5.53 7.24 -18.12
CA ARG A 15 6.15 8.49 -17.65
C ARG A 15 5.13 9.35 -16.92
N THR A 16 3.95 9.53 -17.50
CA THR A 16 2.84 10.24 -16.83
C THR A 16 2.44 9.59 -15.50
N LEU A 17 2.46 8.25 -15.40
CA LEU A 17 2.20 7.55 -14.15
C LEU A 17 3.29 7.82 -13.11
N VAL A 18 4.56 7.72 -13.50
CA VAL A 18 5.72 7.97 -12.63
C VAL A 18 5.75 9.42 -12.16
N ASP A 19 5.44 10.38 -13.02
CA ASP A 19 5.34 11.80 -12.64
C ASP A 19 4.25 12.00 -11.58
N ARG A 20 3.08 11.36 -11.76
CA ARG A 20 1.99 11.40 -10.78
C ARG A 20 2.36 10.74 -9.45
N MET A 21 3.09 9.62 -9.49
CA MET A 21 3.63 8.98 -8.28
C MET A 21 4.61 9.91 -7.57
N GLY A 22 5.52 10.54 -8.33
CA GLY A 22 6.52 11.46 -7.81
C GLY A 22 5.89 12.67 -7.14
N GLU A 23 4.94 13.32 -7.82
CA GLU A 23 4.16 14.45 -7.29
C GLU A 23 3.40 14.06 -6.02
N ALA A 24 2.78 12.87 -5.97
CA ALA A 24 2.06 12.42 -4.78
C ALA A 24 3.00 12.18 -3.59
N ALA A 25 4.15 11.54 -3.83
CA ALA A 25 5.13 11.23 -2.79
C ALA A 25 5.85 12.48 -2.29
N ASP A 26 6.18 13.42 -3.18
CA ASP A 26 6.78 14.71 -2.81
C ASP A 26 5.81 15.54 -1.96
N ASN A 27 4.54 15.66 -2.39
CA ASN A 27 3.50 16.33 -1.61
C ASN A 27 3.30 15.69 -0.23
N PHE A 28 3.34 14.35 -0.15
CA PHE A 28 3.30 13.65 1.13
C PHE A 28 4.48 14.04 2.01
N LEU A 29 5.73 13.96 1.52
CA LEU A 29 6.91 14.34 2.30
C LEU A 29 6.94 15.82 2.70
N ALA A 30 6.38 16.70 1.87
CA ALA A 30 6.33 18.14 2.12
C ALA A 30 5.37 18.54 3.25
N CYS A 31 4.34 17.73 3.52
CA CYS A 31 3.36 18.01 4.58
C CYS A 31 3.73 17.43 5.96
N LEU A 32 4.84 16.69 6.06
CA LEU A 32 5.30 16.07 7.30
C LEU A 32 6.06 17.06 8.19
N THR A 33 5.93 16.89 9.50
CA THR A 33 6.84 17.53 10.45
C THR A 33 8.26 16.97 10.29
N PRO A 34 9.29 17.66 10.79
CA PRO A 34 10.67 17.13 10.76
C PRO A 34 10.80 15.72 11.34
N ASP A 35 10.17 15.46 12.49
CA ASP A 35 10.23 14.16 13.18
C ASP A 35 9.52 13.05 12.38
N GLN A 36 8.37 13.36 11.79
CA GLN A 36 7.66 12.43 10.92
C GLN A 36 8.46 12.14 9.64
N LYS A 37 9.14 13.15 9.09
CA LYS A 37 9.97 13.00 7.89
C LYS A 37 11.17 12.09 8.13
N VAL A 38 11.76 12.11 9.33
CA VAL A 38 12.82 11.16 9.72
C VAL A 38 12.34 9.71 9.66
N LYS A 39 11.07 9.44 9.99
CA LYS A 39 10.47 8.10 9.92
C LYS A 39 10.11 7.71 8.49
N ALA A 40 9.54 8.64 7.72
CA ALA A 40 9.01 8.38 6.38
C ALA A 40 10.08 8.36 5.28
N PHE A 41 11.16 9.15 5.41
CA PHE A 41 12.18 9.29 4.37
C PHE A 41 13.37 8.38 4.63
N CYS A 42 13.85 7.73 3.57
CA CYS A 42 15.02 6.87 3.56
C CYS A 42 15.90 7.21 2.34
N LEU A 43 17.20 6.95 2.43
CA LEU A 43 18.07 6.93 1.27
C LEU A 43 17.74 5.71 0.40
N PHE A 44 17.83 5.85 -0.92
CA PHE A 44 17.58 4.73 -1.83
C PHE A 44 18.56 3.56 -1.62
N SER A 45 19.78 3.87 -1.17
CA SER A 45 20.84 2.91 -0.85
C SER A 45 20.58 2.09 0.41
N GLU A 46 19.56 2.41 1.22
CA GLU A 46 19.15 1.60 2.38
C GLU A 46 18.41 0.34 1.93
N GLU A 47 19.14 -0.57 1.26
CA GLU A 47 18.58 -1.76 0.61
C GLU A 47 17.76 -2.62 1.57
N GLN A 48 18.26 -2.86 2.79
CA GLN A 48 17.55 -3.67 3.77
C GLN A 48 16.16 -3.12 4.07
N ARG A 49 16.02 -1.79 4.27
CA ARG A 49 14.72 -1.15 4.54
C ARG A 49 13.82 -1.19 3.30
N ARG A 50 14.42 -1.07 2.11
CA ARG A 50 13.70 -1.09 0.83
C ARG A 50 13.20 -2.48 0.44
N THR A 51 13.94 -3.54 0.74
CA THR A 51 13.63 -4.91 0.30
C THR A 51 13.05 -5.81 1.39
N PHE A 52 13.23 -5.46 2.67
CA PHE A 52 12.62 -6.19 3.78
C PHE A 52 11.10 -6.04 3.74
N TRP A 53 10.38 -7.15 3.77
CA TRP A 53 8.93 -7.20 3.87
C TRP A 53 8.53 -8.41 4.72
N HIS A 54 7.38 -8.31 5.38
CA HIS A 54 6.85 -9.39 6.22
C HIS A 54 5.32 -9.31 6.28
N TYR A 55 4.66 -10.46 6.15
CA TYR A 55 3.19 -10.54 6.14
C TYR A 55 2.59 -10.85 7.52
N THR A 56 3.38 -11.13 8.55
CA THR A 56 2.88 -11.33 9.95
C THR A 56 2.94 -10.03 10.76
N PRO A 57 2.34 -9.96 11.96
CA PRO A 57 2.39 -8.76 12.79
C PRO A 57 3.81 -8.53 13.31
N ILE A 58 4.43 -7.44 12.85
CA ILE A 58 5.74 -6.95 13.28
C ILE A 58 5.71 -5.43 13.36
N LEU A 59 6.68 -4.83 14.06
CA LEU A 59 7.00 -3.42 13.88
C LEU A 59 7.67 -3.25 12.52
N ARG A 60 7.30 -2.20 11.78
CA ARG A 60 7.78 -1.94 10.43
C ARG A 60 8.48 -0.58 10.37
N ASP A 61 9.38 -0.45 9.40
CA ASP A 61 9.96 0.83 9.04
C ASP A 61 8.93 1.73 8.35
N GLY A 62 9.05 3.03 8.60
CA GLY A 62 8.20 4.07 7.99
C GLY A 62 7.41 4.86 9.02
N LEU A 63 6.67 5.84 8.52
CA LEU A 63 5.73 6.59 9.33
C LEU A 63 4.39 5.84 9.41
N PRO A 64 3.94 5.37 10.59
CA PRO A 64 2.62 4.76 10.73
C PRO A 64 1.51 5.78 10.50
N LEU A 65 0.38 5.32 9.93
CA LEU A 65 -0.83 6.13 9.76
C LEU A 65 -1.37 6.66 11.10
N GLU A 66 -1.13 5.93 12.19
CA GLU A 66 -1.48 6.35 13.56
C GLU A 66 -0.84 7.68 13.96
N GLU A 67 0.39 7.94 13.51
CA GLU A 67 1.14 9.15 13.83
C GLU A 67 0.88 10.30 12.84
N MET A 68 -0.06 10.13 11.91
CA MET A 68 -0.36 11.12 10.88
C MET A 68 -1.65 11.89 11.18
N GLU A 69 -1.61 13.19 10.97
CA GLU A 69 -2.81 14.02 10.94
C GLU A 69 -3.68 13.68 9.72
N PHE A 70 -4.96 14.08 9.74
CA PHE A 70 -5.91 13.73 8.68
C PHE A 70 -5.42 14.09 7.26
N GLN A 71 -4.84 15.28 7.09
CA GLN A 71 -4.33 15.72 5.78
C GLN A 71 -3.12 14.89 5.32
N GLN A 72 -2.26 14.47 6.25
CA GLN A 72 -1.09 13.65 5.97
C GLN A 72 -1.51 12.23 5.56
N ARG A 73 -2.47 11.64 6.27
CA ARG A 73 -3.08 10.35 5.89
C ARG A 73 -3.69 10.40 4.49
N ARG A 74 -4.43 11.47 4.18
CA ARG A 74 -5.00 11.68 2.84
C ARG A 74 -3.93 11.71 1.75
N LEU A 75 -2.79 12.35 2.00
CA LEU A 75 -1.67 12.39 1.06
C LEU A 75 -0.94 11.04 0.95
N ALA A 76 -0.76 10.30 2.06
CA ALA A 76 -0.26 8.92 2.02
C ALA A 76 -1.17 8.01 1.17
N HIS A 77 -2.49 8.11 1.36
CA HIS A 77 -3.46 7.40 0.54
C HIS A 77 -3.44 7.84 -0.94
N LYS A 78 -3.12 9.12 -1.23
CA LYS A 78 -2.91 9.59 -2.61
C LYS A 78 -1.72 8.87 -3.25
N VAL A 79 -0.62 8.66 -2.52
CA VAL A 79 0.53 7.85 -2.99
C VAL A 79 0.07 6.43 -3.30
N VAL A 80 -0.60 5.74 -2.37
CA VAL A 80 -1.11 4.38 -2.57
C VAL A 80 -1.99 4.30 -3.82
N ALA A 81 -2.92 5.25 -4.01
CA ALA A 81 -3.82 5.30 -5.15
C ALA A 81 -3.11 5.52 -6.51
N THR A 82 -1.84 5.96 -6.52
CA THR A 82 -1.04 6.01 -7.75
C THR A 82 -0.44 4.66 -8.13
N GLY A 83 -0.22 3.76 -7.17
CA GLY A 83 0.34 2.43 -7.44
C GLY A 83 -0.68 1.41 -7.96
N VAL A 84 -1.94 1.54 -7.55
CA VAL A 84 -2.97 0.52 -7.79
C VAL A 84 -4.11 1.03 -8.65
N SER A 85 -4.91 0.12 -9.20
CA SER A 85 -6.17 0.48 -9.88
C SER A 85 -7.19 1.03 -8.87
N ARG A 86 -8.30 1.60 -9.35
CA ARG A 86 -9.41 2.05 -8.47
C ARG A 86 -9.97 0.92 -7.60
N THR A 87 -10.12 -0.28 -8.18
CA THR A 87 -10.56 -1.47 -7.44
C THR A 87 -9.50 -1.94 -6.45
N GLY A 88 -8.22 -1.89 -6.82
CA GLY A 88 -7.11 -2.18 -5.92
C GLY A 88 -7.05 -1.21 -4.74
N TYR A 89 -7.25 0.09 -4.96
CA TYR A 89 -7.30 1.07 -3.88
C TYR A 89 -8.49 0.81 -2.95
N ALA A 90 -9.67 0.50 -3.50
CA ALA A 90 -10.83 0.12 -2.70
C ALA A 90 -10.56 -1.13 -1.85
N ALA A 91 -9.87 -2.13 -2.40
CA ALA A 91 -9.44 -3.31 -1.65
C ALA A 91 -8.46 -2.95 -0.52
N VAL A 92 -7.42 -2.13 -0.78
CA VAL A 92 -6.50 -1.64 0.28
C VAL A 92 -7.27 -0.94 1.39
N SER A 93 -8.16 0.00 1.06
CA SER A 93 -8.96 0.72 2.05
C SER A 93 -9.87 -0.19 2.87
N ALA A 94 -10.50 -1.18 2.23
CA ALA A 94 -11.33 -2.15 2.92
C ALA A 94 -10.51 -3.06 3.85
N ILE A 95 -9.33 -3.52 3.41
CA ILE A 95 -8.42 -4.35 4.21
C ILE A 95 -7.94 -3.59 5.45
N ILE A 96 -7.54 -2.32 5.31
CA ILE A 96 -7.18 -1.47 6.45
C ILE A 96 -8.35 -1.34 7.44
N GLY A 97 -9.57 -1.12 6.92
CA GLY A 97 -10.77 -1.00 7.75
C GLY A 97 -11.16 -2.29 8.47
N LEU A 98 -10.88 -3.46 7.89
CA LEU A 98 -11.17 -4.75 8.49
C LEU A 98 -10.37 -5.02 9.76
N GLU A 99 -9.28 -4.29 10.04
CA GLU A 99 -8.57 -4.44 11.32
C GLU A 99 -9.51 -4.19 12.51
N SER A 100 -10.38 -3.19 12.46
CA SER A 100 -11.36 -2.94 13.53
C SER A 100 -12.43 -4.03 13.65
N THR A 101 -12.85 -4.61 12.52
CA THR A 101 -13.77 -5.75 12.52
C THR A 101 -13.13 -6.99 13.12
N LEU A 102 -11.86 -7.24 12.78
CA LEU A 102 -11.12 -8.36 13.34
C LEU A 102 -10.84 -8.16 14.83
N ASP A 103 -10.55 -6.94 15.28
CA ASP A 103 -10.39 -6.62 16.71
C ASP A 103 -11.63 -7.01 17.52
N MET A 104 -12.81 -6.69 16.99
CA MET A 104 -14.09 -7.08 17.58
C MET A 104 -14.23 -8.60 17.68
N TYR A 105 -13.89 -9.35 16.62
CA TYR A 105 -13.96 -10.81 16.63
C TYR A 105 -12.94 -11.46 17.57
N GLU A 106 -11.79 -10.83 17.77
CA GLU A 106 -10.74 -11.28 18.69
C GLU A 106 -10.99 -10.78 20.13
N GLY A 107 -12.08 -10.07 20.39
CA GLY A 107 -12.49 -9.64 21.74
C GLY A 107 -11.77 -8.40 22.27
N TRP A 108 -11.38 -7.47 21.37
CA TRP A 108 -10.71 -6.20 21.72
C TRP A 108 -9.40 -6.42 22.48
N GLY A 109 -8.51 -7.23 21.91
CA GLY A 109 -7.27 -7.62 22.56
C GLY A 109 -6.34 -6.43 22.83
N THR A 110 -5.71 -6.40 24.00
CA THR A 110 -4.77 -5.33 24.42
C THR A 110 -3.30 -5.73 24.29
N GLY A 111 -3.01 -6.76 23.49
CA GLY A 111 -1.67 -7.29 23.31
C GLY A 111 -0.75 -6.42 22.45
N LYS A 112 0.53 -6.80 22.37
CA LYS A 112 1.56 -6.10 21.58
C LYS A 112 1.17 -5.88 20.11
N TRP A 113 0.37 -6.78 19.55
CA TRP A 113 -0.09 -6.75 18.16
C TRP A 113 -1.59 -6.44 18.06
N GLN A 114 -2.07 -5.53 18.92
CA GLN A 114 -3.44 -5.04 18.86
C GLN A 114 -3.80 -4.61 17.44
N ARG A 115 -5.02 -4.96 17.03
CA ARG A 115 -5.56 -4.59 15.73
C ARG A 115 -5.79 -3.10 15.68
N ASN A 116 -5.18 -2.43 14.72
CA ASN A 116 -5.35 -0.99 14.54
C ASN A 116 -5.21 -0.64 13.05
N PRO A 117 -6.22 -0.01 12.43
CA PRO A 117 -6.10 0.57 11.09
C PRO A 117 -4.92 1.56 10.94
N GLY A 118 -4.41 2.12 12.04
CA GLY A 118 -3.22 2.97 12.11
C GLY A 118 -1.88 2.23 11.93
N ASN A 119 -1.85 0.90 12.04
CA ASN A 119 -0.64 0.06 11.93
C ASN A 119 -0.25 -0.25 10.46
N TYR A 120 -0.43 0.73 9.58
CA TYR A 120 0.07 0.72 8.21
C TYR A 120 1.09 1.85 8.05
N TYR A 121 2.17 1.61 7.34
CA TYR A 121 3.36 2.43 7.35
C TYR A 121 3.69 2.90 5.94
N MET A 122 4.02 4.18 5.80
CA MET A 122 4.51 4.76 4.55
C MET A 122 6.00 5.08 4.65
N SER A 123 6.76 4.61 3.67
CA SER A 123 8.18 4.93 3.49
C SER A 123 8.44 5.42 2.06
N VAL A 124 9.30 6.42 1.89
CA VAL A 124 9.76 6.95 0.61
C VAL A 124 11.28 6.88 0.57
N PHE A 125 11.83 6.38 -0.53
CA PHE A 125 13.25 6.10 -0.73
C PHE A 125 13.80 6.99 -1.84
N GLY A 126 14.83 7.79 -1.54
CA GLY A 126 15.40 8.73 -2.51
C GLY A 126 14.46 9.88 -2.85
N THR A 127 14.78 10.62 -3.91
CA THR A 127 14.05 11.83 -4.31
C THR A 127 12.92 11.51 -5.28
N PRO A 128 11.63 11.69 -4.91
CA PRO A 128 10.51 11.42 -5.79
C PRO A 128 10.57 12.21 -7.10
N GLY A 129 10.22 11.57 -8.22
CA GLY A 129 10.22 12.21 -9.55
C GLY A 129 11.60 12.49 -10.13
N SER A 130 12.69 12.13 -9.43
CA SER A 130 14.05 12.25 -9.97
C SER A 130 14.32 11.25 -11.10
N ILE A 131 15.34 11.55 -11.90
CA ILE A 131 15.93 10.59 -12.85
C ILE A 131 16.71 9.49 -12.13
N GLU A 132 17.27 9.83 -10.97
CA GLU A 132 17.94 8.89 -10.06
C GLU A 132 16.93 7.89 -9.49
N PRO A 133 17.39 6.69 -9.09
CA PRO A 133 16.52 5.70 -8.46
C PRO A 133 15.78 6.24 -7.23
N TRP A 134 14.48 6.01 -7.19
CA TRP A 134 13.64 6.33 -6.04
C TRP A 134 12.53 5.28 -5.90
N GLY A 135 11.80 5.32 -4.79
CA GLY A 135 10.74 4.36 -4.56
C GLY A 135 9.87 4.72 -3.37
N TRP A 136 8.85 3.92 -3.15
CA TRP A 136 8.00 4.04 -1.98
C TRP A 136 7.43 2.68 -1.59
N LYS A 137 7.14 2.55 -0.29
CA LYS A 137 6.53 1.36 0.30
C LYS A 137 5.34 1.77 1.13
N PHE A 138 4.26 1.01 1.00
CA PHE A 138 3.13 1.07 1.91
C PHE A 138 2.85 -0.33 2.44
N GLU A 139 3.01 -0.53 3.75
CA GLU A 139 2.98 -1.85 4.35
C GLU A 139 2.21 -1.90 5.67
N GLY A 140 1.47 -2.98 5.85
CA GLY A 140 0.84 -3.38 7.10
C GLY A 140 0.76 -4.91 7.15
N HIS A 141 0.01 -5.44 8.11
CA HIS A 141 -0.12 -6.90 8.26
C HIS A 141 -0.73 -7.57 7.02
N HIS A 142 -1.67 -6.91 6.35
CA HIS A 142 -2.45 -7.49 5.25
C HIS A 142 -2.28 -6.77 3.89
N VAL A 143 -1.41 -5.76 3.81
CA VAL A 143 -1.08 -5.07 2.55
C VAL A 143 0.43 -4.86 2.50
N SER A 144 1.06 -5.18 1.38
CA SER A 144 2.41 -4.70 1.06
C SER A 144 2.42 -4.24 -0.39
N LEU A 145 2.82 -2.99 -0.59
CA LEU A 145 3.02 -2.38 -1.90
C LEU A 145 4.43 -1.80 -1.90
N ASN A 146 5.27 -2.25 -2.82
CA ASN A 146 6.65 -1.79 -2.92
C ASN A 146 6.99 -1.43 -4.36
N TYR A 147 7.26 -0.14 -4.59
CA TYR A 147 7.57 0.39 -5.91
C TYR A 147 9.01 0.87 -5.96
N THR A 148 9.76 0.36 -6.92
CA THR A 148 11.07 0.88 -7.31
C THR A 148 10.97 1.51 -8.70
N ILE A 149 11.35 2.78 -8.79
CA ILE A 149 11.37 3.59 -10.00
C ILE A 149 12.82 3.92 -10.34
N VAL A 150 13.20 3.71 -11.59
CA VAL A 150 14.54 4.05 -12.11
C VAL A 150 14.38 4.67 -13.49
N ASN A 151 15.04 5.81 -13.73
CA ASN A 151 15.04 6.46 -15.05
C ASN A 151 13.62 6.71 -15.60
N GLY A 152 12.70 7.18 -14.75
CA GLY A 152 11.33 7.46 -15.13
C GLY A 152 10.48 6.23 -15.48
N GLN A 153 10.92 5.03 -15.10
CA GLN A 153 10.20 3.77 -15.32
C GLN A 153 9.99 3.01 -14.01
N ILE A 154 8.85 2.33 -13.90
CA ILE A 154 8.59 1.39 -12.79
C ILE A 154 9.35 0.10 -13.11
N VAL A 155 10.39 -0.19 -12.32
CA VAL A 155 11.22 -1.40 -12.50
C VAL A 155 10.70 -2.57 -11.68
N SER A 156 10.10 -2.31 -10.52
CA SER A 156 9.46 -3.35 -9.71
C SER A 156 8.26 -2.78 -8.96
N PRO A 157 7.06 -3.37 -9.12
CA PRO A 157 5.94 -3.20 -8.20
C PRO A 157 5.87 -4.36 -7.19
N THR A 158 7.00 -4.99 -6.85
CA THR A 158 7.03 -6.16 -5.97
C THR A 158 7.90 -5.95 -4.72
N PRO A 159 7.54 -6.55 -3.57
CA PRO A 159 6.31 -7.34 -3.35
C PRO A 159 5.02 -6.51 -3.49
N THR A 160 3.98 -7.18 -4.03
CA THR A 160 2.60 -6.72 -3.98
C THR A 160 1.80 -7.83 -3.30
N PHE A 161 1.22 -7.52 -2.16
CA PHE A 161 0.47 -8.46 -1.34
C PHE A 161 -0.83 -7.81 -0.84
N PHE A 162 -1.92 -8.57 -0.98
CA PHE A 162 -3.22 -8.25 -0.44
C PHE A 162 -3.71 -9.49 0.31
N GLY A 163 -4.00 -9.34 1.58
CA GLY A 163 -4.67 -10.34 2.40
C GLY A 163 -5.89 -9.72 3.06
N ALA A 164 -6.83 -10.55 3.49
CA ALA A 164 -7.94 -10.10 4.31
C ALA A 164 -8.18 -11.14 5.42
N ASN A 165 -8.21 -10.67 6.66
CA ASN A 165 -8.70 -11.46 7.78
C ASN A 165 -9.67 -10.57 8.57
N PRO A 166 -10.95 -10.95 8.71
CA PRO A 166 -11.58 -12.09 8.02
C PRO A 166 -11.57 -11.91 6.48
N ALA A 167 -11.49 -13.02 5.72
CA ALA A 167 -11.61 -12.99 4.26
C ALA A 167 -13.04 -12.67 3.80
N ASP A 168 -14.01 -13.01 4.64
CA ASP A 168 -15.43 -12.74 4.50
C ASP A 168 -15.92 -12.10 5.81
N ALA A 169 -16.21 -10.80 5.77
CA ALA A 169 -16.81 -10.08 6.89
C ALA A 169 -18.29 -9.84 6.63
N ALA A 170 -19.17 -10.29 7.53
CA ALA A 170 -20.59 -10.00 7.43
C ALA A 170 -20.83 -8.48 7.44
N LEU A 171 -21.31 -7.92 6.32
CA LEU A 171 -21.68 -6.51 6.20
C LEU A 171 -23.12 -6.29 6.73
N ASN A 172 -23.98 -7.28 6.51
CA ASN A 172 -25.31 -7.40 7.06
C ASN A 172 -25.73 -8.88 7.07
N GLY A 173 -26.99 -9.18 7.42
CA GLY A 173 -27.49 -10.56 7.48
C GLY A 173 -27.56 -11.32 6.15
N VAL A 174 -27.18 -10.72 5.01
CA VAL A 174 -27.30 -11.32 3.66
C VAL A 174 -26.03 -11.15 2.81
N ARG A 175 -25.22 -10.12 3.07
CA ARG A 175 -24.04 -9.77 2.26
C ARG A 175 -22.78 -9.76 3.09
N ALA A 176 -21.72 -10.24 2.47
CA ALA A 176 -20.36 -10.18 2.97
C ALA A 176 -19.54 -9.12 2.26
N LEU A 177 -18.61 -8.51 2.98
CA LEU A 177 -17.49 -7.76 2.44
C LEU A 177 -16.33 -8.75 2.21
N ARG A 178 -15.99 -8.98 0.94
CA ARG A 178 -14.85 -9.81 0.51
C ARG A 178 -13.90 -8.96 -0.35
N PRO A 179 -12.94 -8.22 0.24
CA PRO A 179 -12.15 -7.22 -0.49
C PRO A 179 -11.38 -7.75 -1.70
N ILE A 180 -11.01 -9.03 -1.67
CA ILE A 180 -10.29 -9.74 -2.73
C ILE A 180 -11.02 -10.99 -3.22
N GLY A 181 -12.33 -11.11 -2.96
CA GLY A 181 -13.09 -12.33 -3.17
C GLY A 181 -13.07 -12.83 -4.62
N ASN A 182 -13.13 -11.92 -5.61
CA ASN A 182 -13.04 -12.30 -7.02
C ASN A 182 -11.68 -12.92 -7.41
N VAL A 183 -10.59 -12.45 -6.79
CA VAL A 183 -9.24 -13.01 -7.01
C VAL A 183 -9.12 -14.37 -6.32
N GLU A 184 -9.63 -14.49 -5.09
CA GLU A 184 -9.67 -15.76 -4.37
C GLU A 184 -10.48 -16.82 -5.10
N ASP A 185 -11.68 -16.47 -5.60
CA ASP A 185 -12.58 -17.39 -6.28
C ASP A 185 -11.94 -17.88 -7.59
N LEU A 186 -11.39 -16.97 -8.40
CA LEU A 186 -10.67 -17.35 -9.62
C LEU A 186 -9.44 -18.23 -9.32
N ALA A 187 -8.69 -17.93 -8.25
CA ALA A 187 -7.55 -18.75 -7.85
C ALA A 187 -7.98 -20.16 -7.43
N ARG A 188 -9.13 -20.32 -6.76
CA ARG A 188 -9.70 -21.63 -6.42
C ARG A 188 -10.15 -22.38 -7.67
N ASP A 189 -10.80 -21.70 -8.60
CA ASP A 189 -11.25 -22.29 -9.88
C ASP A 189 -10.08 -22.82 -10.72
N LEU A 190 -8.87 -22.24 -10.59
CA LEU A 190 -7.67 -22.71 -11.29
C LEU A 190 -7.04 -23.97 -10.68
N VAL A 191 -7.33 -24.28 -9.42
CA VAL A 191 -6.76 -25.42 -8.69
C VAL A 191 -7.69 -26.64 -8.72
N HIS A 192 -8.97 -26.43 -9.04
CA HIS A 192 -9.99 -27.47 -9.19
C HIS A 192 -10.15 -27.93 -10.63
#